data_AF-A0AAV3S0K4-F1
#
_entry.id   AF-A0AAV3S0K4-F1
#
_cell.length_a   1.000
_cell.length_b   1.000
_cell.length_c   1.000
_cell.angle_alpha   90.00
_cell.angle_beta   90.00
_cell.angle_gamma   90.00
#
_symmetry.space_group_name_H-M   'P 1'
#
loop_
_entity.id
_entity.type
_entity.pdbx_description
1 polymer ?
#
loop_
_entity_poly.entity_id
_entity_poly.type
_entity_poly.pdbx_seq_one_letter_code
_entity_poly.pdbx_strand_id
1 'polypeptide(L)'
;MKHFALAIFLVLLIQPRNFHFQVEASNGFIRTRGIHFMLNGSPYYANGFNAYWLMIVASDPSQRHKVSAAFREASSHGLTVARTWAFSDGGYSPLQYSPGSYNEQMFRGLDFVIAEARRYGIRLILSLANNYESFGGKKQYVNWARSSGHYLTSDDDFFRNSVVKGYYKNHVRTVLNRHNTFSGVLYKNDPTIMAWELMNEPRCTSDPSGRTIQNWIMEMASYVKTLDRNHMLEVGLEGFYGKSTPQRTHVNPSFNIGTDFVANNLVPDIDFATVHSYPDQW
;
A
#
# COMPACT_ATOMS: atom_id res chain seq x y z
N MET A 1 -58.80 -27.32 19.01
CA MET A 1 -57.50 -26.67 19.30
C MET A 1 -56.34 -27.21 18.44
N LYS A 2 -56.53 -27.45 17.14
CA LYS A 2 -55.45 -27.87 16.21
C LYS A 2 -55.31 -27.01 14.95
N HIS A 3 -56.22 -26.06 14.73
CA HIS A 3 -56.21 -25.17 13.55
C HIS A 3 -55.80 -23.72 13.86
N PHE A 4 -55.62 -23.36 15.14
CA PHE A 4 -55.15 -22.01 15.54
C PHE A 4 -53.62 -21.87 15.54
N ALA A 5 -52.89 -22.98 15.69
CA ALA A 5 -51.43 -22.98 15.71
C ALA A 5 -50.80 -22.80 14.31
N LEU A 6 -51.51 -23.23 13.24
CA LEU A 6 -51.00 -23.13 11.88
C LEU A 6 -51.06 -21.69 11.32
N ALA A 7 -52.03 -20.89 11.78
CA ALA A 7 -52.17 -19.50 11.36
C ALA A 7 -51.08 -18.59 11.94
N ILE A 8 -50.60 -18.86 13.15
CA ILE A 8 -49.53 -18.08 13.80
C ILE A 8 -48.16 -18.37 13.16
N PHE A 9 -47.95 -19.57 12.61
CA PHE A 9 -46.70 -19.93 11.94
C PHE A 9 -46.56 -19.29 10.54
N LEU A 10 -47.67 -18.99 9.87
CA LEU A 10 -47.68 -18.36 8.54
C LEU A 10 -47.56 -16.83 8.58
N VAL A 11 -47.97 -16.17 9.66
CA VAL A 11 -47.82 -14.71 9.81
C VAL A 11 -46.37 -14.29 10.11
N LEU A 12 -45.56 -15.18 10.70
CA LEU A 12 -44.13 -14.93 10.95
C LEU A 12 -43.24 -15.08 9.70
N LEU A 13 -43.76 -15.66 8.61
CA LEU A 13 -43.03 -15.83 7.34
C LEU A 13 -43.26 -14.68 6.33
N ILE A 14 -44.17 -13.75 6.63
CA ILE A 14 -44.49 -12.60 5.75
C ILE A 14 -44.33 -11.28 6.53
N GLN A 15 -43.32 -11.18 7.40
CA GLN A 15 -42.74 -9.86 7.59
C GLN A 15 -41.80 -9.63 6.41
N PRO A 16 -42.08 -8.67 5.50
CA PRO A 16 -41.02 -8.13 4.68
C PRO A 16 -40.07 -7.47 5.67
N ARG A 17 -39.04 -8.22 6.11
CA ARG A 17 -37.80 -7.60 6.51
C ARG A 17 -37.33 -6.91 5.25
N ASN A 18 -37.73 -5.65 5.10
CA ASN A 18 -37.04 -4.67 4.32
C ASN A 18 -35.65 -4.56 4.94
N PHE A 19 -34.81 -5.58 4.69
CA PHE A 19 -33.39 -5.37 4.57
C PHE A 19 -33.28 -4.44 3.37
N HIS A 20 -33.36 -3.15 3.65
CA HIS A 20 -32.67 -2.18 2.84
C HIS A 20 -31.21 -2.59 2.88
N PHE A 21 -30.82 -3.53 2.01
CA PHE A 21 -29.50 -3.49 1.45
C PHE A 21 -29.46 -2.13 0.76
N GLN A 22 -28.87 -1.15 1.44
CA GLN A 22 -28.23 -0.07 0.73
C GLN A 22 -27.23 -0.78 -0.18
N VAL A 23 -27.64 -0.98 -1.43
CA VAL A 23 -26.73 -1.22 -2.53
C VAL A 23 -25.99 0.10 -2.67
N GLU A 24 -24.97 0.25 -1.83
CA GLU A 24 -23.99 1.31 -1.98
C GLU A 24 -23.49 1.18 -3.42
N ALA A 25 -23.65 2.24 -4.21
CA ALA A 25 -23.30 2.21 -5.63
C ALA A 25 -21.87 1.66 -5.77
N SER A 26 -21.71 0.55 -6.51
CA SER A 26 -20.45 -0.18 -6.61
C SER A 26 -19.40 0.67 -7.33
N ASN A 27 -18.60 1.42 -6.59
CA ASN A 27 -17.52 2.23 -7.15
C ASN A 27 -16.26 1.40 -7.47
N GLY A 28 -16.28 0.09 -7.18
CA GLY A 28 -15.23 -0.86 -7.54
C GLY A 28 -14.00 -0.83 -6.64
N PHE A 29 -13.94 0.09 -5.66
CA PHE A 29 -12.86 0.17 -4.68
C PHE A 29 -13.04 -0.88 -3.58
N ILE A 30 -11.93 -1.46 -3.15
CA ILE A 30 -11.90 -2.35 -1.99
C ILE A 30 -11.86 -1.49 -0.73
N ARG A 31 -12.71 -1.83 0.26
CA ARG A 31 -12.81 -1.14 1.54
C ARG A 31 -12.66 -2.13 2.69
N THR A 32 -12.51 -1.63 3.91
CA THR A 32 -12.61 -2.44 5.12
C THR A 32 -14.02 -2.39 5.70
N ARG A 33 -14.45 -3.49 6.32
CA ARG A 33 -15.63 -3.56 7.19
C ARG A 33 -15.28 -4.46 8.37
N GLY A 34 -15.00 -3.85 9.51
CA GLY A 34 -14.40 -4.56 10.64
C GLY A 34 -13.07 -5.17 10.23
N ILE A 35 -12.93 -6.49 10.38
CA ILE A 35 -11.68 -7.23 10.08
C ILE A 35 -11.61 -7.80 8.65
N HIS A 36 -12.58 -7.48 7.79
CA HIS A 36 -12.65 -8.02 6.43
C HIS A 36 -12.47 -6.92 5.38
N PHE A 37 -11.85 -7.27 4.27
CA PHE A 37 -11.96 -6.48 3.06
C PHE A 37 -13.29 -6.76 2.36
N MET A 38 -13.82 -5.75 1.70
CA MET A 38 -15.10 -5.80 1.00
C MET A 38 -14.92 -5.23 -0.40
N LEU A 39 -15.43 -5.94 -1.40
CA LEU A 39 -15.55 -5.47 -2.77
C LEU A 39 -17.03 -5.54 -3.18
N ASN A 40 -17.62 -4.38 -3.49
CA ASN A 40 -19.02 -4.27 -3.92
C ASN A 40 -20.00 -4.99 -2.97
N GLY A 41 -19.80 -4.82 -1.66
CA GLY A 41 -20.64 -5.42 -0.62
C GLY A 41 -20.35 -6.89 -0.27
N SER A 42 -19.46 -7.56 -1.03
CA SER A 42 -19.07 -8.95 -0.76
C SER A 42 -17.69 -9.02 -0.11
N PRO A 43 -17.43 -9.99 0.81
CA PRO A 43 -16.09 -10.21 1.35
C PRO A 43 -15.06 -10.45 0.25
N TYR A 44 -13.91 -9.80 0.37
CA TYR A 44 -12.77 -9.96 -0.52
C TYR A 44 -11.62 -10.61 0.25
N TYR A 45 -11.15 -11.76 -0.22
CA TYR A 45 -9.99 -12.45 0.34
C TYR A 45 -8.82 -12.29 -0.61
N ALA A 46 -7.79 -11.59 -0.15
CA ALA A 46 -6.57 -11.38 -0.91
C ALA A 46 -5.77 -12.68 -0.99
N ASN A 47 -5.56 -13.19 -2.20
CA ASN A 47 -4.59 -14.23 -2.50
C ASN A 47 -3.69 -13.70 -3.62
N GLY A 48 -2.39 -13.63 -3.42
CA GLY A 48 -1.57 -12.78 -4.27
C GLY A 48 -0.08 -13.07 -4.24
N PHE A 49 0.68 -12.15 -4.84
CA PHE A 49 2.11 -12.29 -5.03
C PHE A 49 2.83 -10.94 -4.96
N ASN A 50 4.14 -10.97 -4.71
CA ASN A 50 5.01 -9.82 -4.83
C ASN A 50 5.74 -9.84 -6.17
N ALA A 51 5.72 -8.73 -6.91
CA ALA A 51 6.43 -8.59 -8.18
C ALA A 51 6.95 -7.16 -8.33
N TYR A 52 7.96 -6.81 -7.54
CA TYR A 52 8.53 -5.46 -7.51
C TYR A 52 9.06 -4.94 -8.86
N TRP A 53 9.38 -5.85 -9.77
CA TRP A 53 10.04 -5.57 -11.05
C TRP A 53 9.08 -5.11 -12.17
N LEU A 54 7.76 -5.16 -11.95
CA LEU A 54 6.76 -4.95 -13.01
C LEU A 54 6.93 -3.62 -13.74
N MET A 55 7.09 -2.51 -13.02
CA MET A 55 7.26 -1.17 -13.61
C MET A 55 8.51 -1.11 -14.50
N ILE A 56 9.63 -1.61 -14.00
CA ILE A 56 10.92 -1.58 -14.71
C ILE A 56 10.84 -2.38 -16.00
N VAL A 57 10.29 -3.59 -15.94
CA VAL A 57 10.10 -4.42 -17.14
C VAL A 57 9.12 -3.77 -18.12
N ALA A 58 8.03 -3.17 -17.64
CA ALA A 58 7.04 -2.50 -18.50
C ALA A 58 7.53 -1.19 -19.14
N SER A 59 8.60 -0.58 -18.59
CA SER A 59 9.19 0.65 -19.12
C SER A 59 9.85 0.45 -20.48
N ASP A 60 10.29 -0.77 -20.80
CA ASP A 60 10.67 -1.19 -22.15
C ASP A 60 9.43 -1.76 -22.87
N PRO A 61 8.90 -1.09 -23.91
CA PRO A 61 7.75 -1.58 -24.66
C PRO A 61 7.93 -3.00 -25.23
N SER A 62 9.16 -3.39 -25.57
CA SER A 62 9.45 -4.74 -26.09
C SER A 62 9.25 -5.83 -25.04
N GLN A 63 9.31 -5.50 -23.75
CA GLN A 63 9.24 -6.44 -22.64
C GLN A 63 7.86 -6.48 -21.96
N ARG A 64 6.93 -5.59 -22.31
CA ARG A 64 5.58 -5.52 -21.72
C ARG A 64 4.80 -6.84 -21.78
N HIS A 65 5.04 -7.66 -22.81
CA HIS A 65 4.44 -8.98 -22.93
C HIS A 65 4.74 -9.90 -21.73
N LYS A 66 5.88 -9.71 -21.04
CA LYS A 66 6.24 -10.46 -19.83
C LYS A 66 5.34 -10.09 -18.64
N VAL A 67 4.98 -8.80 -18.52
CA VAL A 67 4.00 -8.33 -17.52
C VAL A 67 2.62 -8.89 -17.81
N SER A 68 2.18 -8.87 -19.08
CA SER A 68 0.92 -9.51 -19.50
C SER A 68 0.91 -11.02 -19.23
N ALA A 69 2.04 -11.70 -19.47
CA ALA A 69 2.17 -13.13 -19.19
C ALA A 69 2.08 -13.43 -17.70
N ALA A 70 2.77 -12.67 -16.85
CA ALA A 70 2.72 -12.82 -15.40
C ALA A 70 1.30 -12.62 -14.85
N PHE A 71 0.58 -11.58 -15.28
CA PHE A 71 -0.79 -11.34 -14.83
C PHE A 71 -1.78 -12.40 -15.33
N ARG A 72 -1.61 -12.89 -16.56
CA ARG A 72 -2.42 -13.99 -17.09
C ARG A 72 -2.23 -15.26 -16.29
N GLU A 73 -0.98 -15.61 -16.00
CA GLU A 73 -0.64 -16.80 -15.20
C GLU A 73 -1.25 -16.67 -13.80
N ALA A 74 -1.00 -15.55 -13.12
CA ALA A 74 -1.57 -15.26 -11.80
C ALA A 74 -3.10 -15.38 -11.78
N SER A 75 -3.78 -14.79 -12.75
CA SER A 75 -5.24 -14.86 -12.90
C SER A 75 -5.72 -16.30 -13.13
N SER A 76 -5.01 -17.08 -13.97
CA SER A 76 -5.35 -18.48 -14.23
C SER A 76 -5.23 -19.40 -13.01
N HIS A 77 -4.41 -19.03 -12.02
CA HIS A 77 -4.26 -19.71 -10.73
C HIS A 77 -5.11 -19.09 -9.60
N GLY A 78 -6.02 -18.18 -9.93
CA GLY A 78 -6.93 -17.56 -8.96
C GLY A 78 -6.28 -16.55 -8.01
N LEU A 79 -5.10 -16.02 -8.35
CA LEU A 79 -4.54 -14.88 -7.63
C LEU A 79 -5.31 -13.60 -8.01
N THR A 80 -5.52 -12.73 -7.03
CA THR A 80 -6.38 -11.55 -7.14
C THR A 80 -5.66 -10.24 -6.85
N VAL A 81 -4.46 -10.29 -6.22
CA VAL A 81 -3.68 -9.09 -5.88
C VAL A 81 -2.20 -9.27 -6.19
N ALA A 82 -1.56 -8.20 -6.66
CA ALA A 82 -0.11 -8.10 -6.78
C ALA A 82 0.40 -6.89 -5.99
N ARG A 83 1.46 -7.10 -5.20
CA ARG A 83 2.20 -6.03 -4.55
C ARG A 83 3.43 -5.66 -5.39
N THR A 84 3.60 -4.38 -5.71
CA THR A 84 4.68 -3.86 -6.57
C THR A 84 5.09 -2.44 -6.18
N TRP A 85 6.24 -2.00 -6.69
CA TRP A 85 6.80 -0.69 -6.38
C TRP A 85 6.27 0.39 -7.32
N ALA A 86 5.91 1.53 -6.73
CA ALA A 86 5.68 2.80 -7.41
C ALA A 86 6.86 3.77 -7.20
N PHE A 87 8.04 3.23 -6.90
CA PHE A 87 9.29 3.96 -6.73
C PHE A 87 10.45 3.29 -7.49
N SER A 88 11.45 4.09 -7.82
CA SER A 88 12.82 3.72 -8.16
C SER A 88 13.60 5.03 -8.11
N ASP A 89 14.31 5.26 -7.01
CA ASP A 89 14.89 6.56 -6.65
C ASP A 89 16.38 6.59 -6.99
N GLY A 90 16.76 7.40 -7.99
CA GLY A 90 18.13 7.44 -8.51
C GLY A 90 18.58 6.14 -9.17
N GLY A 91 19.90 5.98 -9.34
CA GLY A 91 20.49 4.79 -9.96
C GLY A 91 20.36 4.76 -11.50
N TYR A 92 20.46 3.56 -12.08
CA TYR A 92 20.56 3.35 -13.54
C TYR A 92 19.21 3.50 -14.27
N SER A 93 18.13 2.97 -13.68
CA SER A 93 16.77 3.03 -14.23
C SER A 93 15.80 3.68 -13.25
N PRO A 94 15.96 4.99 -12.95
CA PRO A 94 15.11 5.69 -12.00
C PRO A 94 13.71 5.91 -12.55
N LEU A 95 12.71 5.80 -11.68
CA LEU A 95 11.44 6.50 -11.84
C LEU A 95 11.64 7.97 -11.46
N GLN A 96 12.23 8.25 -10.30
CA GLN A 96 12.55 9.58 -9.81
C GLN A 96 14.07 9.74 -9.79
N TYR A 97 14.63 10.51 -10.72
CA TYR A 97 16.09 10.67 -10.84
C TYR A 97 16.66 11.78 -9.93
N SER A 98 15.82 12.75 -9.57
CA SER A 98 16.09 13.78 -8.55
C SER A 98 14.79 14.19 -7.88
N PRO A 99 14.80 14.86 -6.71
CA PRO A 99 13.58 15.21 -6.00
C PRO A 99 12.58 15.96 -6.89
N GLY A 100 11.41 15.37 -7.11
CA GLY A 100 10.36 15.96 -7.94
C GLY A 100 10.57 15.86 -9.45
N SER A 101 11.59 15.16 -9.94
CA SER A 101 11.88 15.01 -11.36
C SER A 101 11.85 13.54 -11.79
N TYR A 102 11.06 13.25 -12.83
CA TYR A 102 10.63 11.89 -13.16
C TYR A 102 10.99 11.47 -14.58
N ASN A 103 11.37 10.21 -14.74
CA ASN A 103 11.50 9.56 -16.03
C ASN A 103 10.11 9.15 -16.54
N GLU A 104 9.60 9.87 -17.53
CA GLU A 104 8.28 9.64 -18.12
C GLU A 104 8.16 8.24 -18.76
N GLN A 105 9.24 7.68 -19.33
CA GLN A 105 9.20 6.33 -19.89
C GLN A 105 9.01 5.28 -18.78
N MET A 106 9.69 5.44 -17.64
CA MET A 106 9.50 4.58 -16.47
C MET A 106 8.08 4.72 -15.90
N PHE A 107 7.56 5.95 -15.83
CA PHE A 107 6.18 6.20 -15.38
C PHE A 107 5.14 5.54 -16.28
N ARG A 108 5.33 5.59 -17.60
CA ARG A 108 4.49 4.85 -18.56
C ARG A 108 4.57 3.34 -18.38
N GLY A 109 5.68 2.82 -17.86
CA GLY A 109 5.79 1.44 -17.41
C GLY A 109 4.77 1.13 -16.30
N LEU A 110 4.70 1.97 -15.26
CA LEU A 110 3.71 1.82 -14.19
C LEU A 110 2.27 2.03 -14.70
N ASP A 111 2.06 2.97 -15.62
CA ASP A 111 0.75 3.18 -16.26
C ASP A 111 0.27 1.89 -16.95
N PHE A 112 1.16 1.23 -17.71
CA PHE A 112 0.88 -0.04 -18.37
C PHE A 112 0.58 -1.15 -17.35
N VAL A 113 1.35 -1.25 -16.27
CA VAL A 113 1.13 -2.25 -15.21
C VAL A 113 -0.28 -2.13 -14.63
N ILE A 114 -0.73 -0.92 -14.30
CA ILE A 114 -2.07 -0.68 -13.76
C ILE A 114 -3.16 -1.02 -14.80
N ALA A 115 -3.00 -0.56 -16.04
CA ALA A 115 -3.97 -0.85 -17.09
C ALA A 115 -4.06 -2.36 -17.41
N GLU A 116 -2.92 -3.06 -17.38
CA GLU A 116 -2.85 -4.49 -17.67
C GLU A 116 -3.37 -5.34 -16.50
N ALA A 117 -3.08 -4.95 -15.26
CA ALA A 117 -3.66 -5.59 -14.07
C ALA A 117 -5.19 -5.57 -14.12
N ARG A 118 -5.79 -4.44 -14.52
CA ARG A 118 -7.24 -4.32 -14.73
C ARG A 118 -7.78 -5.35 -15.72
N ARG A 119 -7.09 -5.56 -16.85
CA ARG A 119 -7.52 -6.51 -17.90
C ARG A 119 -7.56 -7.95 -17.42
N TYR A 120 -6.71 -8.30 -16.45
CA TYR A 120 -6.64 -9.64 -15.86
C TYR A 120 -7.35 -9.76 -14.50
N GLY A 121 -8.07 -8.71 -14.07
CA GLY A 121 -8.79 -8.71 -12.79
C GLY A 121 -7.88 -8.71 -11.56
N ILE A 122 -6.62 -8.30 -11.71
CA ILE A 122 -5.65 -8.22 -10.61
C ILE A 122 -5.71 -6.83 -9.99
N ARG A 123 -5.74 -6.78 -8.66
CA ARG A 123 -5.65 -5.56 -7.86
C ARG A 123 -4.20 -5.26 -7.48
N LEU A 124 -3.87 -3.99 -7.24
CA LEU A 124 -2.49 -3.59 -6.95
C LEU A 124 -2.34 -2.96 -5.56
N ILE A 125 -1.32 -3.40 -4.82
CA ILE A 125 -0.79 -2.66 -3.66
C ILE A 125 0.50 -1.98 -4.12
N LEU A 126 0.54 -0.65 -4.01
CA LEU A 126 1.63 0.17 -4.53
C LEU A 126 2.43 0.80 -3.40
N SER A 127 3.66 0.32 -3.19
CA SER A 127 4.61 0.91 -2.24
C SER A 127 5.24 2.17 -2.79
N LEU A 128 5.31 3.21 -1.95
CA LEU A 128 5.70 4.57 -2.33
C LEU A 128 7.15 4.91 -1.98
N ALA A 129 7.83 4.09 -1.18
CA ALA A 129 9.25 4.23 -0.88
C ALA A 129 9.84 2.91 -0.37
N ASN A 130 11.17 2.83 -0.27
CA ASN A 130 11.86 1.68 0.31
C ASN A 130 12.65 2.06 1.56
N ASN A 131 12.72 1.17 2.53
CA ASN A 131 13.70 1.27 3.61
C ASN A 131 15.12 0.93 3.15
N TYR A 132 15.26 -0.03 2.24
CA TYR A 132 16.55 -0.52 1.74
C TYR A 132 17.10 0.32 0.59
N GLU A 133 18.40 0.17 0.33
CA GLU A 133 19.11 0.89 -0.72
C GLU A 133 18.74 0.43 -2.15
N SER A 134 18.21 -0.79 -2.28
CA SER A 134 17.75 -1.32 -3.56
C SER A 134 16.64 -0.43 -4.13
N PHE A 135 16.84 0.02 -5.37
CA PHE A 135 15.98 1.00 -6.03
C PHE A 135 15.92 2.36 -5.28
N GLY A 136 16.99 2.70 -4.56
CA GLY A 136 17.18 3.97 -3.87
C GLY A 136 16.78 3.93 -2.40
N GLY A 137 15.50 4.14 -2.12
CA GLY A 137 14.97 4.13 -0.75
C GLY A 137 15.39 5.31 0.12
N LYS A 138 15.14 5.21 1.44
CA LYS A 138 15.30 6.33 2.40
C LYS A 138 16.69 6.97 2.35
N LYS A 139 17.74 6.17 2.13
CA LYS A 139 19.12 6.63 1.98
C LYS A 139 19.28 7.59 0.81
N GLN A 140 18.68 7.29 -0.34
CA GLN A 140 18.75 8.16 -1.51
C GLN A 140 18.08 9.51 -1.27
N TYR A 141 16.95 9.51 -0.57
CA TYR A 141 16.25 10.73 -0.16
C TYR A 141 17.09 11.61 0.77
N VAL A 142 17.77 11.01 1.75
CA VAL A 142 18.72 11.71 2.62
C VAL A 142 19.92 12.24 1.82
N ASN A 143 20.44 11.45 0.86
CA ASN A 143 21.54 11.88 0.00
C ASN A 143 21.20 13.05 -0.92
N TRP A 144 19.95 13.14 -1.41
CA TRP A 144 19.50 14.30 -2.16
C TRP A 144 19.50 15.58 -1.29
N ALA A 145 19.06 15.47 -0.04
CA ALA A 145 19.12 16.60 0.90
C ALA A 145 20.56 16.98 1.24
N ARG A 146 21.45 16.00 1.46
CA ARG A 146 22.90 16.23 1.65
C ARG A 146 23.51 16.98 0.47
N SER A 147 23.21 16.53 -0.74
CA SER A 147 23.69 17.15 -1.98
C SER A 147 23.15 18.56 -2.19
N SER A 148 22.03 18.89 -1.55
CA SER A 148 21.41 20.23 -1.56
C SER A 148 21.89 21.12 -0.39
N GLY A 149 22.93 20.70 0.36
CA GLY A 149 23.54 21.49 1.42
C GLY A 149 23.02 21.22 2.84
N HIS A 150 22.15 20.22 3.04
CA HIS A 150 21.68 19.87 4.38
C HIS A 150 22.65 18.93 5.11
N TYR A 151 23.04 19.28 6.34
CA TYR A 151 23.85 18.43 7.18
C TYR A 151 23.01 17.32 7.84
N LEU A 152 23.07 16.11 7.29
CA LEU A 152 22.35 14.92 7.76
C LEU A 152 23.33 13.77 8.00
N THR A 153 23.21 13.08 9.13
CA THR A 153 24.20 12.09 9.58
C THR A 153 23.66 10.67 9.61
N SER A 154 22.34 10.49 9.50
CA SER A 154 21.68 9.19 9.53
C SER A 154 20.71 9.03 8.38
N ASP A 155 20.56 7.80 7.87
CA ASP A 155 19.50 7.49 6.90
C ASP A 155 18.10 7.57 7.55
N ASP A 156 18.03 7.43 8.88
CA ASP A 156 16.80 7.64 9.65
C ASP A 156 16.42 9.12 9.77
N ASP A 157 17.26 10.05 9.30
CA ASP A 157 16.87 11.46 9.11
C ASP A 157 15.75 11.60 8.07
N PHE A 158 15.51 10.59 7.25
CA PHE A 158 14.32 10.47 6.40
C PHE A 158 13.02 10.67 7.19
N PHE A 159 12.95 10.15 8.41
CA PHE A 159 11.75 10.23 9.25
C PHE A 159 11.63 11.58 10.01
N ARG A 160 12.70 12.37 10.07
CA ARG A 160 12.80 13.56 10.94
C ARG A 160 12.88 14.86 10.16
N ASN A 161 13.76 14.89 9.17
CA ASN A 161 14.12 16.12 8.47
C ASN A 161 12.95 16.61 7.61
N SER A 162 12.57 17.88 7.77
CA SER A 162 11.43 18.48 7.08
C SER A 162 11.59 18.53 5.55
N VAL A 163 12.82 18.72 5.05
CA VAL A 163 13.12 18.74 3.62
C VAL A 163 12.99 17.34 3.03
N VAL A 164 13.54 16.33 3.70
CA VAL A 164 13.43 14.94 3.25
C VAL A 164 11.98 14.45 3.26
N LYS A 165 11.24 14.75 4.33
CA LYS A 165 9.78 14.52 4.41
C LYS A 165 9.03 15.25 3.29
N GLY A 166 9.46 16.46 2.94
CA GLY A 166 8.93 17.23 1.81
C GLY A 166 9.15 16.53 0.46
N TYR A 167 10.33 15.97 0.22
CA TYR A 167 10.59 15.17 -0.99
C TYR A 167 9.66 13.96 -1.09
N TYR A 168 9.49 13.21 0.00
CA TYR A 168 8.56 12.08 0.04
C TYR A 168 7.12 12.53 -0.25
N LYS A 169 6.63 13.59 0.41
CA LYS A 169 5.29 14.14 0.16
C LYS A 169 5.09 14.58 -1.30
N ASN A 170 6.11 15.19 -1.90
CA ASN A 170 6.07 15.55 -3.32
C ASN A 170 5.96 14.29 -4.20
N HIS A 171 6.67 13.21 -3.86
CA HIS A 171 6.56 11.94 -4.54
C HIS A 171 5.15 11.33 -4.45
N VAL A 172 4.60 11.24 -3.25
CA VAL A 172 3.22 10.81 -3.00
C VAL A 172 2.24 11.63 -3.85
N ARG A 173 2.35 12.96 -3.83
CA ARG A 173 1.47 13.84 -4.62
C ARG A 173 1.58 13.55 -6.11
N THR A 174 2.79 13.37 -6.65
CA THR A 174 2.98 13.07 -8.07
C THR A 174 2.38 11.72 -8.45
N VAL A 175 2.63 10.66 -7.67
CA VAL A 175 2.11 9.31 -7.97
C VAL A 175 0.58 9.28 -7.91
N LEU A 176 -0.03 9.78 -6.83
CA LEU A 176 -1.49 9.72 -6.65
C LEU A 176 -2.24 10.56 -7.69
N ASN A 177 -1.66 11.68 -8.14
CA ASN A 177 -2.28 12.55 -9.16
C ASN A 177 -1.79 12.26 -10.58
N ARG A 178 -1.06 11.16 -10.81
CA ARG A 178 -0.66 10.73 -12.15
C ARG A 178 -1.91 10.41 -12.98
N HIS A 179 -1.99 10.97 -14.18
CA HIS A 179 -2.95 10.55 -15.19
C HIS A 179 -2.37 9.38 -15.98
N ASN A 180 -2.99 8.21 -15.89
CA ASN A 180 -2.53 7.01 -16.58
C ASN A 180 -2.64 7.20 -18.10
N THR A 181 -1.53 7.05 -18.82
CA THR A 181 -1.49 7.25 -20.28
C THR A 181 -2.19 6.17 -21.11
N PHE A 182 -2.50 5.01 -20.52
CA PHE A 182 -3.20 3.90 -21.18
C PHE A 182 -4.70 3.88 -20.85
N SER A 183 -5.07 4.15 -19.61
CA SER A 183 -6.46 4.10 -19.17
C SER A 183 -7.18 5.44 -19.15
N GLY A 184 -6.43 6.56 -19.14
CA GLY A 184 -6.99 7.91 -18.99
C GLY A 184 -7.52 8.23 -17.58
N VAL A 185 -7.22 7.39 -16.59
CA VAL A 185 -7.73 7.55 -15.22
C VAL A 185 -6.61 8.08 -14.32
N LEU A 186 -6.94 9.04 -13.45
CA LEU A 186 -6.03 9.43 -12.37
C LEU A 186 -5.81 8.26 -11.42
N TYR A 187 -4.58 7.99 -10.99
CA TYR A 187 -4.29 6.85 -10.12
C TYR A 187 -5.17 6.82 -8.86
N LYS A 188 -5.34 7.95 -8.17
CA LYS A 188 -6.24 8.06 -7.00
C LYS A 188 -7.73 7.78 -7.29
N ASN A 189 -8.13 7.72 -8.55
CA ASN A 189 -9.49 7.40 -9.00
C ASN A 189 -9.57 6.02 -9.68
N ASP A 190 -8.48 5.25 -9.72
CA ASP A 190 -8.41 3.97 -10.42
C ASP A 190 -8.65 2.80 -9.45
N PRO A 191 -9.83 2.16 -9.44
CA PRO A 191 -10.13 1.10 -8.48
C PRO A 191 -9.26 -0.16 -8.68
N THR A 192 -8.49 -0.26 -9.76
CA THR A 192 -7.51 -1.35 -9.95
C THR A 192 -6.47 -1.34 -8.84
N ILE A 193 -6.14 -0.17 -8.29
CA ILE A 193 -5.32 -0.04 -7.11
C ILE A 193 -6.21 -0.41 -5.90
N MET A 194 -5.73 -1.35 -5.09
CA MET A 194 -6.39 -1.76 -3.84
C MET A 194 -5.96 -0.84 -2.69
N ALA A 195 -4.65 -0.58 -2.59
CA ALA A 195 -4.10 0.20 -1.50
C ALA A 195 -2.78 0.89 -1.89
N TRP A 196 -2.52 1.99 -1.20
CA TRP A 196 -1.20 2.58 -1.09
C TRP A 196 -0.45 1.94 0.09
N GLU A 197 0.85 1.78 -0.05
CA GLU A 197 1.75 1.40 1.04
C GLU A 197 2.76 2.55 1.28
N LEU A 198 2.86 3.04 2.52
CA LEU A 198 3.74 4.17 2.83
C LEU A 198 5.21 3.88 2.47
N MET A 199 5.72 2.72 2.89
CA MET A 199 7.10 2.34 2.63
C MET A 199 7.26 0.83 2.80
N ASN A 200 8.04 0.19 1.93
CA ASN A 200 8.44 -1.19 2.12
C ASN A 200 9.38 -1.33 3.35
N GLU A 201 8.92 -2.09 4.35
CA GLU A 201 9.66 -2.52 5.54
C GLU A 201 10.37 -1.37 6.29
N PRO A 202 9.66 -0.32 6.74
CA PRO A 202 10.27 0.86 7.34
C PRO A 202 10.95 0.50 8.67
N ARG A 203 12.24 0.83 8.80
CA ARG A 203 13.03 0.63 10.02
C ARG A 203 13.63 1.96 10.49
N CYS A 204 13.50 2.29 11.77
CA CYS A 204 14.07 3.47 12.41
C CYS A 204 14.96 3.07 13.61
N THR A 205 16.08 2.41 13.29
CA THR A 205 17.01 1.84 14.27
C THR A 205 17.65 2.88 15.19
N SER A 206 17.75 4.14 14.75
CA SER A 206 18.32 5.22 15.54
C SER A 206 17.38 5.73 16.65
N ASP A 207 16.11 5.29 16.68
CA ASP A 207 15.17 5.59 17.77
C ASP A 207 14.38 4.33 18.19
N PRO A 208 14.97 3.47 19.05
CA PRO A 208 14.32 2.25 19.53
C PRO A 208 13.12 2.51 20.45
N SER A 209 12.79 3.77 20.76
CA SER A 209 11.53 4.09 21.44
C SER A 209 10.31 4.00 20.53
N GLY A 210 10.52 4.05 19.21
CA GLY A 210 9.50 4.04 18.17
C GLY A 210 8.72 5.34 17.99
N ARG A 211 9.02 6.39 18.76
CA ARG A 211 8.34 7.68 18.65
C ARG A 211 8.59 8.36 17.30
N THR A 212 9.83 8.30 16.80
CA THR A 212 10.17 8.91 15.51
C THR A 212 9.31 8.33 14.38
N ILE A 213 9.25 7.00 14.25
CA ILE A 213 8.52 6.37 13.17
C ILE A 213 7.00 6.50 13.37
N GLN A 214 6.51 6.44 14.61
CA GLN A 214 5.09 6.71 14.93
C GLN A 214 4.66 8.10 14.45
N ASN A 215 5.45 9.14 14.74
CA ASN A 215 5.16 10.49 14.31
C ASN A 215 5.19 10.63 12.78
N TRP A 216 6.15 9.97 12.13
CA TRP A 216 6.22 9.97 10.67
C TRP A 216 5.01 9.26 10.03
N ILE A 217 4.58 8.11 10.56
CA ILE A 217 3.41 7.38 10.07
C ILE A 217 2.15 8.24 10.22
N MET A 218 1.93 8.86 11.38
CA MET A 218 0.79 9.76 11.58
C MET A 218 0.78 10.92 10.57
N GLU A 219 1.93 11.55 10.35
CA GLU A 219 2.05 12.67 9.41
C GLU A 219 1.82 12.25 7.95
N MET A 220 2.44 11.15 7.52
CA MET A 220 2.36 10.72 6.12
C MET A 220 1.04 10.06 5.79
N ALA A 221 0.44 9.30 6.71
CA ALA A 221 -0.87 8.71 6.50
C ALA A 221 -1.94 9.79 6.33
N SER A 222 -1.95 10.78 7.23
CA SER A 222 -2.85 11.91 7.12
C SER A 222 -2.65 12.68 5.80
N TYR A 223 -1.40 12.92 5.41
CA TYR A 223 -1.09 13.57 4.14
C TYR A 223 -1.63 12.79 2.92
N VAL A 224 -1.41 11.48 2.86
CA VAL A 224 -1.96 10.62 1.79
C VAL A 224 -3.49 10.74 1.74
N LYS A 225 -4.17 10.68 2.89
CA LYS A 225 -5.64 10.80 2.98
C LYS A 225 -6.18 12.19 2.63
N THR A 226 -5.35 13.25 2.66
CA THR A 226 -5.73 14.56 2.09
C THR A 226 -5.77 14.57 0.57
N LEU A 227 -4.99 13.69 -0.09
CA LEU A 227 -4.91 13.60 -1.54
C LEU A 227 -5.89 12.58 -2.11
N ASP A 228 -6.13 11.49 -1.37
CA ASP A 228 -6.91 10.33 -1.79
C ASP A 228 -7.70 9.73 -0.62
N ARG A 229 -9.03 9.78 -0.72
CA ARG A 229 -9.98 9.14 0.22
C ARG A 229 -10.69 7.92 -0.38
N ASN A 230 -10.31 7.53 -1.60
CA ASN A 230 -10.86 6.38 -2.29
C ASN A 230 -10.13 5.10 -1.89
N HIS A 231 -8.80 5.13 -1.86
CA HIS A 231 -7.98 3.95 -1.60
C HIS A 231 -7.75 3.69 -0.12
N MET A 232 -7.56 2.41 0.19
CA MET A 232 -6.99 2.00 1.47
C MET A 232 -5.51 2.41 1.54
N LEU A 233 -5.01 2.50 2.76
CA LEU A 233 -3.63 2.81 3.09
C LEU A 233 -3.15 1.86 4.17
N GLU A 234 -1.93 1.37 3.99
CA GLU A 234 -1.21 0.58 4.97
C GLU A 234 0.25 1.06 5.07
N VAL A 235 0.96 0.61 6.10
CA VAL A 235 2.28 1.16 6.45
C VAL A 235 3.42 0.47 5.71
N GLY A 236 3.32 -0.84 5.50
CA GLY A 236 4.35 -1.73 4.96
C GLY A 236 5.23 -2.38 6.03
N LEU A 237 4.68 -2.63 7.22
CA LEU A 237 5.42 -3.15 8.37
C LEU A 237 5.76 -4.63 8.21
N GLU A 238 6.91 -5.00 8.76
CA GLU A 238 7.29 -6.40 8.92
C GLU A 238 6.55 -7.10 10.06
N GLY A 239 5.97 -6.33 10.99
CA GLY A 239 5.10 -6.88 12.04
C GLY A 239 5.69 -6.90 13.45
N PHE A 240 6.86 -6.30 13.69
CA PHE A 240 7.52 -6.39 14.99
C PHE A 240 6.84 -5.55 16.08
N TYR A 241 6.67 -6.16 17.26
CA TYR A 241 6.08 -5.51 18.43
C TYR A 241 7.05 -4.52 19.08
N GLY A 242 6.50 -3.44 19.61
CA GLY A 242 7.26 -2.39 20.30
C GLY A 242 6.83 -2.21 21.76
N LYS A 243 7.08 -1.01 22.30
CA LYS A 243 6.85 -0.67 23.71
C LYS A 243 5.38 -0.61 24.11
N SER A 244 4.45 -0.49 23.15
CA SER A 244 3.01 -0.54 23.43
C SER A 244 2.55 -1.94 23.87
N THR A 245 3.30 -2.98 23.49
CA THR A 245 2.97 -4.38 23.73
C THR A 245 4.22 -5.17 24.17
N PRO A 246 4.86 -4.77 25.29
CA PRO A 246 6.13 -5.34 25.72
C PRO A 246 6.04 -6.84 26.05
N GLN A 247 4.84 -7.34 26.37
CA GLN A 247 4.63 -8.76 26.61
C GLN A 247 4.74 -9.61 25.34
N ARG A 248 4.68 -9.01 24.14
CA ARG A 248 4.78 -9.71 22.84
C ARG A 248 6.15 -9.57 22.17
N THR A 249 7.06 -8.75 22.70
CA THR A 249 8.39 -8.57 22.08
C THR A 249 9.22 -9.85 22.05
N HIS A 250 8.90 -10.84 22.88
CA HIS A 250 9.55 -12.15 22.88
C HIS A 250 9.31 -12.99 21.61
N VAL A 251 8.30 -12.65 20.79
CA VAL A 251 8.08 -13.30 19.49
C VAL A 251 8.76 -12.59 18.32
N ASN A 252 9.39 -11.43 18.57
CA ASN A 252 10.19 -10.77 17.55
C ASN A 252 11.51 -11.53 17.34
N PRO A 253 12.14 -11.40 16.17
CA PRO A 253 13.57 -11.64 16.02
C PRO A 253 14.39 -10.83 17.03
N SER A 254 15.63 -11.25 17.30
CA SER A 254 16.49 -10.68 18.36
C SER A 254 17.09 -9.30 18.02
N PHE A 255 16.29 -8.40 17.44
CA PHE A 255 16.67 -7.03 17.12
C PHE A 255 15.51 -6.04 17.32
N ASN A 256 15.83 -4.79 17.62
CA ASN A 256 14.85 -3.69 17.72
C ASN A 256 15.09 -2.71 16.57
N ILE A 257 14.08 -2.58 15.70
CA ILE A 257 14.14 -1.72 14.51
C ILE A 257 13.33 -0.43 14.66
N GLY A 258 12.84 -0.12 15.86
CA GLY A 258 12.10 1.10 16.16
C GLY A 258 10.63 1.11 15.71
N THR A 259 10.08 0.02 15.18
CA THR A 259 8.65 -0.10 14.87
C THR A 259 7.85 -0.60 16.07
N ASP A 260 6.55 -0.39 16.05
CA ASP A 260 5.61 -0.91 17.04
C ASP A 260 4.31 -1.32 16.34
N PHE A 261 4.17 -2.62 16.04
CA PHE A 261 3.06 -3.15 15.25
C PHE A 261 1.68 -2.67 15.71
N VAL A 262 1.44 -2.62 17.03
CA VAL A 262 0.11 -2.21 17.53
C VAL A 262 -0.04 -0.70 17.46
N ALA A 263 0.91 0.08 17.97
CA ALA A 263 0.77 1.54 17.98
C ALA A 263 0.77 2.15 16.57
N ASN A 264 1.58 1.61 15.67
CA ASN A 264 1.69 2.09 14.29
C ASN A 264 0.39 1.82 13.50
N ASN A 265 -0.25 0.66 13.68
CA ASN A 265 -1.50 0.32 12.99
C ASN A 265 -2.76 0.90 13.67
N LEU A 266 -2.64 1.51 14.86
CA LEU A 266 -3.72 2.27 15.51
C LEU A 266 -3.81 3.72 15.02
N VAL A 267 -2.96 4.14 14.10
CA VAL A 267 -3.08 5.44 13.43
C VAL A 267 -4.39 5.46 12.62
N PRO A 268 -5.30 6.43 12.84
CA PRO A 268 -6.65 6.38 12.26
C PRO A 268 -6.73 6.31 10.73
N ASP A 269 -5.71 6.83 10.04
CA ASP A 269 -5.63 6.87 8.58
C ASP A 269 -5.04 5.59 7.97
N ILE A 270 -4.70 4.58 8.79
CA ILE A 270 -4.27 3.24 8.37
C ILE A 270 -5.47 2.29 8.39
N ASP A 271 -5.78 1.69 7.24
CA ASP A 271 -6.98 0.87 7.06
C ASP A 271 -6.76 -0.60 7.42
N PHE A 272 -5.55 -1.13 7.23
CA PHE A 272 -5.22 -2.52 7.56
C PHE A 272 -3.74 -2.70 7.90
N ALA A 273 -3.44 -3.79 8.61
CA ALA A 273 -2.10 -4.13 9.05
C ALA A 273 -1.44 -5.17 8.14
N THR A 274 -0.11 -5.08 8.02
CA THR A 274 0.73 -6.01 7.28
C THR A 274 1.78 -6.65 8.20
N VAL A 275 2.19 -7.87 7.85
CA VAL A 275 3.30 -8.60 8.45
C VAL A 275 4.12 -9.26 7.35
N HIS A 276 5.42 -9.34 7.54
CA HIS A 276 6.33 -10.08 6.67
C HIS A 276 6.88 -11.26 7.49
N SER A 277 7.35 -12.32 6.84
CA SER A 277 7.95 -13.46 7.54
C SER A 277 9.04 -14.08 6.70
N TYR A 278 10.27 -14.02 7.21
CA TYR A 278 11.44 -14.64 6.59
C TYR A 278 12.17 -15.51 7.62
N PRO A 279 11.62 -16.67 8.01
CA PRO A 279 12.20 -17.50 9.08
C PRO A 279 13.65 -17.93 8.83
N ASP A 280 14.04 -18.13 7.57
CA ASP A 280 15.42 -18.50 7.22
C ASP A 280 16.41 -17.33 7.32
N GLN A 281 15.93 -16.08 7.38
CA GLN A 281 16.77 -14.87 7.50
C GLN A 281 16.88 -14.34 8.94
N TRP A 282 15.95 -14.70 9.83
CA TRP A 282 15.79 -14.13 11.16
C TRP A 282 16.37 -15.00 12.28
#